data_AF-Q4JM78-F1
#
_entry.id   AF-Q4JM78-F1
#
_cell.length_a   1.000
_cell.length_b   1.000
_cell.length_c   1.000
_cell.angle_alpha   90.00
_cell.angle_beta   90.00
_cell.angle_gamma   90.00
#
_symmetry.space_group_name_H-M   'P 1'
#
loop_
_entity.id
_entity.type
_entity.pdbx_description
1 polymer ?
#
loop_
_entity_poly.entity_id
_entity_poly.type
_entity_poly.pdbx_seq_one_letter_code
_entity_poly.pdbx_strand_id
1 'polypeptide(L)' 'VDGELFVHYNSTARRAVPRTEWMAAKADQQYWDGQNADRIRAMSRLTARTEGMQRRYNQ' A
#
# COMPACT_ATOMS: atom_id res chain seq x y z
N VAL A 1 -3.07 -11.10 -9.98
CA VAL A 1 -2.48 -12.34 -10.52
C VAL A 1 -3.22 -12.60 -11.81
N ASP A 2 -2.54 -12.88 -12.92
CA ASP A 2 -3.19 -13.18 -14.22
C ASP A 2 -4.21 -12.11 -14.69
N GLY A 3 -3.92 -10.84 -14.40
CA GLY A 3 -4.82 -9.71 -14.70
C GLY A 3 -5.96 -9.49 -13.71
N GLU A 4 -6.19 -10.41 -12.76
CA GLU A 4 -7.20 -10.26 -11.70
C GLU A 4 -6.65 -9.43 -10.53
N LEU A 5 -7.48 -8.48 -10.05
CA LEU A 5 -7.21 -7.69 -8.85
C LEU A 5 -7.49 -8.52 -7.59
N PHE A 6 -6.44 -8.85 -6.85
CA PHE A 6 -6.52 -9.75 -5.68
C PHE A 6 -6.19 -9.07 -4.35
N VAL A 7 -5.64 -7.84 -4.37
CA VAL A 7 -5.39 -6.99 -3.20
C VAL A 7 -5.80 -5.56 -3.50
N HIS A 8 -6.41 -4.90 -2.52
CA HIS A 8 -6.74 -3.48 -2.59
C HIS A 8 -6.21 -2.75 -1.36
N TYR A 9 -5.85 -1.47 -1.49
CA TYR A 9 -5.55 -0.65 -0.33
C TYR A 9 -6.73 0.19 0.09
N ASN A 10 -7.19 -0.04 1.31
CA ASN A 10 -8.17 0.82 1.95
C ASN A 10 -7.45 2.00 2.61
N SER A 11 -7.61 3.19 2.06
CA SER A 11 -7.00 4.42 2.58
C SER A 11 -7.56 4.84 3.94
N THR A 12 -8.85 4.59 4.21
CA THR A 12 -9.49 4.86 5.49
C THR A 12 -8.93 3.98 6.61
N ALA A 13 -8.85 2.67 6.38
CA ALA A 13 -8.28 1.71 7.33
C ALA A 13 -6.74 1.64 7.27
N ARG A 14 -6.13 2.38 6.34
CA ARG A 14 -4.69 2.44 6.07
C ARG A 14 -4.01 1.07 5.90
N ARG A 15 -4.71 0.07 5.37
CA ARG A 15 -4.20 -1.30 5.20
C ARG A 15 -4.52 -1.91 3.83
N ALA A 16 -3.67 -2.82 3.39
CA ALA A 16 -3.97 -3.71 2.29
C ALA A 16 -5.01 -4.76 2.74
N VAL A 17 -5.99 -5.04 1.89
CA VAL A 17 -7.06 -6.01 2.13
C VAL A 17 -7.17 -6.96 0.93
N PRO A 18 -7.46 -8.26 1.16
CA PRO A 18 -7.69 -9.20 0.07
C PRO A 18 -8.97 -8.86 -0.70
N ARG A 19 -8.99 -9.16 -2.01
CA ARG A 19 -10.16 -9.03 -2.89
C ARG A 19 -10.66 -10.38 -3.41
N THR A 20 -9.94 -11.46 -3.13
CA THR A 20 -10.28 -12.83 -3.53
C THR A 20 -10.24 -13.76 -2.32
N GLU A 21 -11.08 -14.79 -2.34
CA GLU A 21 -11.21 -15.76 -1.24
C GLU A 21 -9.91 -16.55 -1.03
N TRP A 22 -9.25 -16.95 -2.11
CA TRP A 22 -7.98 -17.67 -2.03
C TRP A 22 -6.88 -16.83 -1.34
N MET A 23 -6.87 -15.51 -1.55
CA MET A 23 -5.90 -14.63 -0.92
C MET A 23 -6.21 -14.47 0.58
N ALA A 24 -7.48 -14.34 0.93
CA ALA A 24 -7.94 -14.27 2.31
C ALA A 24 -7.65 -15.57 3.09
N ALA A 25 -7.74 -16.72 2.42
CA ALA A 25 -7.54 -18.04 3.04
C ALA A 25 -6.05 -18.45 3.18
N LYS A 26 -5.16 -17.92 2.34
CA LYS A 26 -3.75 -18.34 2.28
C LYS A 26 -2.78 -17.41 3.00
N ALA A 27 -3.13 -16.13 3.14
CA ALA A 27 -2.25 -15.14 3.75
C ALA A 27 -2.53 -15.02 5.25
N ASP A 28 -1.50 -15.24 6.06
CA ASP A 28 -1.56 -15.06 7.51
C ASP A 28 -1.41 -13.58 7.90
N GLN A 29 -1.60 -13.30 9.19
CA GLN A 29 -1.48 -11.95 9.74
C GLN A 29 -0.07 -11.38 9.54
N GLN A 30 0.98 -12.20 9.65
CA GLN A 30 2.37 -11.77 9.50
C GLN A 30 2.67 -11.26 8.09
N TYR A 31 2.17 -11.94 7.07
CA TYR A 31 2.23 -11.50 5.68
C TYR A 31 1.59 -10.11 5.52
N TRP A 32 0.39 -9.91 6.07
CA TRP A 32 -0.32 -8.64 5.96
C TRP A 32 0.37 -7.51 6.73
N ASP A 33 0.94 -7.79 7.89
CA ASP A 33 1.66 -6.81 8.70
C ASP A 33 2.93 -6.33 7.97
N GLY A 34 3.66 -7.24 7.33
CA GLY A 34 4.81 -6.91 6.48
C GLY A 34 4.41 -6.02 5.29
N GLN A 35 3.39 -6.44 4.54
CA GLN A 35 2.88 -5.68 3.40
C GLN A 35 2.40 -4.27 3.78
N ASN A 36 1.78 -4.12 4.95
CA ASN A 36 1.35 -2.83 5.47
C ASN A 36 2.54 -1.95 5.84
N ALA A 37 3.57 -2.48 6.51
CA ALA A 37 4.76 -1.74 6.88
C ALA A 37 5.50 -1.19 5.65
N ASP A 38 5.68 -2.02 4.62
CA ASP A 38 6.35 -1.62 3.38
C ASP A 38 5.57 -0.55 2.62
N ARG A 39 4.25 -0.69 2.55
CA ARG A 39 3.38 0.34 1.94
C ARG A 39 3.40 1.66 2.69
N ILE A 40 3.35 1.64 4.01
CA ILE A 40 3.43 2.86 4.83
C ILE A 40 4.76 3.56 4.57
N ARG A 41 5.88 2.81 4.57
CA ARG A 41 7.20 3.36 4.25
C ARG A 41 7.27 3.95 2.85
N ALA A 42 6.74 3.25 1.85
CA ALA A 42 6.70 3.75 0.47
C ALA A 42 5.88 5.03 0.34
N MET A 43 4.72 5.10 0.99
CA MET A 43 3.86 6.28 0.99
C MET A 43 4.58 7.48 1.62
N SER A 44 5.21 7.32 2.79
CA SER A 44 5.97 8.41 3.43
C SER A 44 7.10 8.95 2.55
N ARG A 45 7.81 8.07 1.82
CA ARG A 45 8.85 8.49 0.87
C ARG A 45 8.28 9.29 -0.30
N LEU A 46 7.14 8.85 -0.84
CA LEU A 46 6.46 9.56 -1.93
C LEU A 46 5.98 10.94 -1.47
N THR A 47 5.37 11.04 -0.29
CA THR A 47 4.93 12.33 0.28
C THR A 47 6.11 13.30 0.44
N ALA A 48 7.20 12.86 1.09
CA ALA A 48 8.38 13.71 1.27
C ALA A 48 9.01 14.15 -0.06
N ARG A 49 9.04 13.26 -1.06
CA ARG A 49 9.51 13.57 -2.42
C ARG A 49 8.63 14.61 -3.08
N THR A 50 7.30 14.46 -3.00
CA THR A 50 6.33 15.41 -3.59
C THR A 50 6.43 16.78 -2.94
N GLU A 51 6.53 16.86 -1.61
CA GLU A 51 6.73 18.13 -0.90
C GLU A 51 8.05 18.80 -1.28
N GLY A 52 9.12 18.01 -1.48
CA GLY A 52 10.39 18.50 -1.97
C GLY A 52 10.29 19.04 -3.40
N MET A 53 9.55 18.37 -4.28
CA MET A 53 9.30 18.82 -5.64
C MET A 53 8.46 20.10 -5.66
N GLN A 54 7.37 20.16 -4.91
CA GLN A 54 6.56 21.37 -4.80
C GLN A 54 7.40 22.56 -4.34
N ARG A 55 8.26 22.40 -3.33
CA ARG A 55 9.17 23.46 -2.88
C ARG A 55 10.20 23.89 -3.92
N ARG A 56 10.61 23.00 -4.83
CA ARG A 56 11.62 23.28 -5.86
C ARG A 56 11.03 23.83 -7.16
N TYR A 57 9.83 23.40 -7.52
CA TYR A 57 9.22 23.67 -8.82
C TYR A 57 8.04 24.65 -8.75
N ASN A 58 7.53 24.97 -7.55
CA ASN A 58 6.54 26.03 -7.34
C ASN A 58 7.18 27.28 -6.72
N GLN A 59 8.43 27.59 -7.11
CA GLN A 59 9.03 28.93 -6.98
C GLN A 59 8.65 29.77 -8.19
#